data_AF-A0A179C2K7-F1
#
_entry.id   AF-A0A179C2K7-F1
#
_cell.length_a   1.000
_cell.length_b   1.000
_cell.length_c   1.000
_cell.angle_alpha   90.00
_cell.angle_beta   90.00
_cell.angle_gamma   90.00
#
_symmetry.space_group_name_H-M   'P 1'
#
loop_
_entity.id
_entity.type
_entity.pdbx_description
1 polymer ?
#
loop_
_entity_poly.entity_id
_entity_poly.type
_entity_poly.pdbx_seq_one_letter_code
_entity_poly.pdbx_strand_id
1 'polypeptide(L)'
;MKRIEESGEISFKQAFVDFWRGLFSFGGRSTRTGYWYGVLMMSLVIPWGLLGLLVVLNGIIYGMMGPAGIFWPVLIISFLVYLVVSIIIQIGTWALFFRRMRDVGFKTTPLVIWVVISLAKEAIPFLPVLVGIINLWLIYIVSVPAGHFVKQYQNGFMKFLFESPETFEFHDDLQVIEFEPDGTEETVVKGRIMERGKVSFKQAFHDYFHGMLSFGGRSTRAGFWKVALIIQVLMMIFWTGFLGYVIIRLYSYPAEEAALLTFMTALGVGMIIFSVFAPFGFANWAVMIRRLRDVGLKLKTMFIGWGLMAVLNIIILIVFAAGYGFTLGMIWGTIWNVGIDLVIQIVFLCLPTGAMATQKEDSRFFENKSLF
;
A
#
# COMPACT_ATOMS: atom_id res chain seq x y z
N MET A 1 -20.06 -22.32 -0.01
CA MET A 1 -18.88 -21.62 -0.56
C MET A 1 -17.65 -22.12 0.17
N LYS A 2 -16.53 -22.36 -0.54
CA LYS A 2 -15.32 -22.92 0.08
C LYS A 2 -14.64 -21.86 0.95
N ARG A 3 -14.31 -22.22 2.19
CA ARG A 3 -13.50 -21.41 3.10
C ARG A 3 -12.07 -21.40 2.57
N ILE A 4 -11.46 -20.21 2.45
CA ILE A 4 -10.07 -20.08 2.01
C ILE A 4 -9.20 -19.99 3.26
N GLU A 5 -8.36 -20.99 3.46
CA GLU A 5 -7.35 -21.01 4.53
C GLU A 5 -5.99 -21.02 3.88
N GLU A 6 -5.36 -19.85 3.85
CA GLU A 6 -4.01 -19.72 3.37
C GLU A 6 -3.01 -19.95 4.51
N SER A 7 -1.89 -20.62 4.21
CA SER A 7 -0.79 -20.82 5.16
C SER A 7 0.56 -20.81 4.43
N GLY A 8 1.61 -20.31 5.09
CA GLY A 8 2.96 -20.29 4.55
C GLY A 8 3.18 -19.24 3.45
N GLU A 9 4.20 -19.46 2.62
CA GLU A 9 4.58 -18.53 1.55
C GLU A 9 3.67 -18.69 0.32
N ILE A 10 3.00 -17.61 -0.07
CA ILE A 10 2.06 -17.59 -1.20
C ILE A 10 2.68 -16.91 -2.41
N SER A 11 2.63 -17.60 -3.54
CA SER A 11 3.00 -17.02 -4.83
C SER A 11 1.95 -16.04 -5.37
N PHE A 12 2.37 -15.06 -6.17
CA PHE A 12 1.48 -14.10 -6.82
C PHE A 12 0.30 -14.77 -7.57
N LYS A 13 0.58 -15.84 -8.33
CA LYS A 13 -0.43 -16.60 -9.07
C LYS A 13 -1.47 -17.24 -8.13
N GLN A 14 -1.01 -17.77 -7.01
CA GLN A 14 -1.91 -18.38 -6.02
C GLN A 14 -2.80 -17.32 -5.37
N ALA A 15 -2.23 -16.17 -4.96
CA ALA A 15 -3.01 -15.06 -4.41
C ALA A 15 -4.07 -14.54 -5.40
N PHE A 16 -3.78 -14.49 -6.71
CA PHE A 16 -4.77 -14.17 -7.75
C PHE A 16 -5.94 -15.14 -7.74
N VAL A 17 -5.63 -16.44 -7.78
CA VAL A 17 -6.64 -17.51 -7.83
C VAL A 17 -7.48 -17.53 -6.55
N ASP A 18 -6.84 -17.36 -5.40
CA ASP A 18 -7.50 -17.36 -4.09
C ASP A 18 -8.38 -16.12 -3.88
N PHE A 19 -8.01 -14.97 -4.47
CA PHE A 19 -8.89 -13.80 -4.50
C PHE A 19 -10.18 -14.09 -5.26
N TRP A 20 -10.11 -14.59 -6.49
CA TRP A 20 -11.30 -14.86 -7.31
C TRP A 20 -12.14 -16.00 -6.77
N ARG A 21 -11.52 -17.09 -6.28
CA ARG A 21 -12.25 -18.20 -5.63
C ARG A 21 -12.91 -17.75 -4.32
N GLY A 22 -12.27 -16.84 -3.61
CA GLY A 22 -12.73 -16.27 -2.34
C GLY A 22 -13.54 -14.99 -2.46
N LEU A 23 -13.98 -14.60 -3.66
CA LEU A 23 -14.55 -13.27 -3.93
C LEU A 23 -15.72 -12.90 -2.98
N PHE A 24 -16.61 -13.85 -2.71
CA PHE A 24 -17.73 -13.70 -1.77
C PHE A 24 -17.53 -14.49 -0.47
N SER A 25 -16.34 -15.04 -0.24
CA SER A 25 -16.02 -15.84 0.93
C SER A 25 -15.40 -14.95 2.01
N PHE A 26 -16.25 -14.42 2.89
CA PHE A 26 -15.83 -13.70 4.08
C PHE A 26 -15.31 -14.62 5.19
N GLY A 27 -15.25 -15.94 4.96
CA GLY A 27 -14.73 -16.96 5.88
C GLY A 27 -13.26 -17.30 5.61
N GLY A 28 -12.55 -17.79 6.64
CA GLY A 28 -11.16 -18.24 6.55
C GLY A 28 -10.07 -17.18 6.82
N ARG A 29 -8.82 -17.50 6.52
CA ARG A 29 -7.67 -16.65 6.78
C ARG A 29 -6.84 -16.38 5.53
N SER A 30 -6.15 -15.24 5.54
CA SER A 30 -5.25 -14.84 4.47
C SER A 30 -3.93 -14.39 5.08
N THR A 31 -2.86 -14.92 4.52
CA THR A 31 -1.48 -14.59 4.91
C THR A 31 -1.20 -13.12 4.61
N ARG A 32 -0.14 -12.57 5.20
CA ARG A 32 0.22 -11.16 4.93
C ARG A 32 0.56 -10.98 3.44
N THR A 33 1.34 -11.90 2.91
CA THR A 33 1.80 -11.86 1.51
C THR A 33 0.63 -12.04 0.54
N GLY A 34 -0.28 -13.00 0.82
CA GLY A 34 -1.51 -13.21 0.05
C GLY A 34 -2.41 -11.98 0.03
N TYR A 35 -2.65 -11.37 1.19
CA TYR A 35 -3.43 -10.14 1.32
C TYR A 35 -2.87 -9.02 0.43
N TRP A 36 -1.57 -8.73 0.56
CA TRP A 36 -0.97 -7.62 -0.16
C TRP A 36 -0.85 -7.87 -1.66
N TYR A 37 -0.63 -9.11 -2.11
CA TYR A 37 -0.70 -9.45 -3.53
C TYR A 37 -2.11 -9.23 -4.09
N GLY A 38 -3.13 -9.66 -3.34
CA GLY A 38 -4.53 -9.44 -3.68
C GLY A 38 -4.86 -7.95 -3.79
N VAL A 39 -4.52 -7.14 -2.79
CA VAL A 39 -4.77 -5.68 -2.79
C VAL A 39 -4.01 -4.98 -3.91
N LEU A 40 -2.70 -5.24 -4.06
CA LEU A 40 -1.87 -4.60 -5.07
C LEU A 40 -2.46 -4.81 -6.47
N MET A 41 -2.78 -6.05 -6.81
CA MET A 41 -3.23 -6.36 -8.15
C MET A 41 -4.70 -6.04 -8.37
N MET A 42 -5.56 -6.49 -7.46
CA MET A 42 -7.00 -6.43 -7.67
C MET A 42 -7.54 -5.05 -7.36
N SER A 43 -7.04 -4.37 -6.34
CA SER A 43 -7.56 -3.06 -5.93
C SER A 43 -6.79 -1.89 -6.55
N LEU A 44 -5.52 -2.09 -6.94
CA LEU A 44 -4.71 -1.02 -7.53
C LEU A 44 -4.43 -1.24 -9.02
N VAL A 45 -3.77 -2.33 -9.43
CA VAL A 45 -3.34 -2.48 -10.83
C VAL A 45 -4.54 -2.59 -11.80
N ILE A 46 -5.46 -3.52 -11.56
CA ILE A 46 -6.56 -3.81 -12.49
C ILE A 46 -7.55 -2.64 -12.62
N PRO A 47 -8.09 -2.04 -11.54
CA PRO A 47 -9.10 -0.99 -11.66
C PRO A 47 -8.53 0.26 -12.30
N TRP A 48 -7.34 0.71 -11.89
CA TRP A 48 -6.71 1.90 -12.46
C TRP A 48 -6.27 1.69 -13.91
N GLY A 49 -5.77 0.50 -14.26
CA GLY A 49 -5.45 0.15 -15.63
C GLY A 49 -6.69 0.12 -16.53
N LEU A 50 -7.77 -0.51 -16.07
CA LEU A 50 -9.05 -0.54 -16.79
C LEU A 50 -9.64 0.86 -16.96
N LEU A 51 -9.67 1.66 -15.88
CA LEU A 51 -10.13 3.04 -15.93
C LEU A 51 -9.34 3.84 -16.95
N GLY A 52 -8.01 3.74 -16.91
CA GLY A 52 -7.13 4.41 -17.85
C GLY A 52 -7.41 4.02 -19.30
N LEU A 53 -7.55 2.72 -19.59
CA LEU A 53 -7.91 2.22 -20.93
C LEU A 53 -9.25 2.77 -21.41
N LEU A 54 -10.27 2.77 -20.56
CA LEU A 54 -11.60 3.28 -20.89
C LEU A 54 -11.56 4.80 -21.13
N VAL A 55 -10.81 5.55 -20.32
CA VAL A 55 -10.63 6.99 -20.51
C VAL A 55 -9.92 7.30 -21.83
N VAL A 56 -8.86 6.56 -22.17
CA VAL A 56 -8.17 6.69 -23.47
C VAL A 56 -9.11 6.37 -24.63
N LEU A 57 -9.86 5.27 -24.56
CA LEU A 57 -10.83 4.89 -25.57
C LEU A 57 -11.87 5.99 -25.81
N ASN A 58 -12.42 6.56 -24.74
CA ASN A 58 -13.39 7.66 -24.85
C ASN A 58 -12.76 8.93 -25.41
N GLY A 59 -11.50 9.23 -25.05
CA GLY A 59 -10.75 10.31 -25.68
C GLY A 59 -10.61 10.11 -27.19
N ILE A 60 -10.19 8.92 -27.65
CA ILE A 60 -10.05 8.61 -29.08
C ILE A 60 -11.39 8.77 -29.81
N ILE A 61 -12.47 8.24 -29.25
CA ILE A 61 -13.81 8.32 -29.86
C ILE A 61 -14.29 9.78 -29.93
N TYR A 62 -14.08 10.55 -28.87
CA TYR A 62 -14.37 11.99 -28.85
C TYR A 62 -13.61 12.71 -29.98
N GLY A 63 -12.32 12.42 -30.14
CA GLY A 63 -11.49 13.04 -31.18
C GLY A 63 -11.88 12.63 -32.61
N MET A 64 -12.36 11.41 -32.83
CA MET A 64 -12.73 10.91 -34.16
C MET A 64 -14.15 11.29 -34.60
N MET A 65 -15.10 11.31 -33.66
CA MET A 65 -16.54 11.39 -33.97
C MET A 65 -17.23 12.61 -33.35
N GLY A 66 -16.51 13.38 -32.54
CA GLY A 66 -17.04 14.54 -31.82
C GLY A 66 -18.11 14.19 -30.76
N PRO A 67 -18.55 15.18 -29.98
CA PRO A 67 -19.57 14.99 -28.93
C PRO A 67 -20.95 14.63 -29.48
N ALA A 68 -21.27 15.03 -30.72
CA ALA A 68 -22.56 14.77 -31.35
C ALA A 68 -22.69 13.35 -31.94
N GLY A 69 -21.58 12.59 -32.00
CA GLY A 69 -21.57 11.21 -32.47
C GLY A 69 -21.93 10.18 -31.38
N ILE A 70 -21.38 8.97 -31.50
CA ILE A 70 -21.61 7.87 -30.55
C ILE A 70 -20.86 8.03 -29.21
N PHE A 71 -20.18 9.16 -28.99
CA PHE A 71 -19.37 9.41 -27.79
C PHE A 71 -20.17 9.21 -26.50
N TRP A 72 -21.33 9.86 -26.36
CA TRP A 72 -22.15 9.76 -25.15
C TRP A 72 -22.61 8.33 -24.83
N PRO A 73 -23.18 7.56 -25.79
CA PRO A 73 -23.45 6.15 -25.58
C PRO A 73 -22.23 5.35 -25.11
N VAL A 74 -21.06 5.53 -25.74
CA VAL A 74 -19.84 4.78 -25.37
C VAL A 74 -19.32 5.19 -23.99
N LEU A 75 -19.41 6.47 -23.63
CA LEU A 75 -19.02 6.97 -22.31
C LEU A 75 -19.87 6.34 -21.21
N ILE A 76 -21.20 6.27 -21.41
CA ILE A 76 -22.13 5.63 -20.48
C ILE A 76 -21.80 4.15 -20.34
N ILE A 77 -21.59 3.44 -21.45
CA ILE A 77 -21.21 2.01 -21.42
C ILE A 77 -19.88 1.82 -20.68
N SER A 78 -18.90 2.67 -20.95
CA SER A 78 -17.58 2.63 -20.29
C SER A 78 -17.71 2.83 -18.78
N PHE A 79 -18.53 3.79 -18.35
CA PHE A 79 -18.82 4.02 -16.94
C PHE A 79 -19.49 2.80 -16.30
N LEU A 80 -20.48 2.19 -16.94
CA LEU A 80 -21.16 0.99 -16.44
C LEU A 80 -20.20 -0.20 -16.32
N VAL A 81 -19.35 -0.42 -17.32
CA VAL A 81 -18.32 -1.48 -17.28
C VAL A 81 -17.38 -1.25 -16.11
N TYR A 82 -16.85 -0.04 -15.96
CA TYR A 82 -15.96 0.29 -14.85
C TYR A 82 -16.64 0.13 -13.48
N LEU A 83 -17.89 0.58 -13.35
CA LEU A 83 -18.68 0.49 -12.13
C LEU A 83 -18.88 -0.97 -11.71
N VAL A 84 -19.30 -1.83 -12.64
CA VAL A 84 -19.52 -3.27 -12.37
C VAL A 84 -18.21 -3.93 -11.94
N VAL A 85 -17.12 -3.72 -12.67
CA VAL A 85 -15.81 -4.29 -12.33
C VAL A 85 -15.33 -3.80 -10.96
N SER A 86 -15.45 -2.50 -10.69
CA SER A 86 -15.02 -1.89 -9.44
C SER A 86 -15.81 -2.42 -8.24
N ILE A 87 -17.13 -2.60 -8.37
CA ILE A 87 -17.97 -3.18 -7.32
C ILE A 87 -17.55 -4.62 -7.02
N ILE A 88 -17.38 -5.45 -8.06
CA ILE A 88 -16.95 -6.86 -7.91
C ILE A 88 -15.62 -6.94 -7.17
N ILE A 89 -14.63 -6.16 -7.62
CA ILE A 89 -13.31 -6.10 -7.01
C ILE A 89 -13.37 -5.59 -5.57
N GLN A 90 -14.20 -4.59 -5.30
CA GLN A 90 -14.34 -4.03 -3.96
C GLN A 90 -14.89 -5.06 -2.98
N ILE A 91 -15.91 -5.84 -3.39
CA ILE A 91 -16.44 -6.95 -2.57
C ILE A 91 -15.34 -7.97 -2.26
N GLY A 92 -14.57 -8.38 -3.27
CA GLY A 92 -13.43 -9.29 -3.08
C GLY A 92 -12.36 -8.74 -2.15
N THR A 93 -12.05 -7.44 -2.27
CA THR A 93 -11.09 -6.73 -1.42
C THR A 93 -11.55 -6.72 0.04
N TRP A 94 -12.85 -6.56 0.26
CA TRP A 94 -13.42 -6.59 1.61
C TRP A 94 -13.40 -8.00 2.19
N ALA A 95 -13.77 -9.02 1.39
CA ALA A 95 -13.65 -10.41 1.81
C ALA A 95 -12.20 -10.77 2.20
N LEU A 96 -11.22 -10.30 1.41
CA LEU A 96 -9.80 -10.46 1.71
C LEU A 96 -9.37 -9.72 2.99
N PHE A 97 -9.85 -8.49 3.19
CA PHE A 97 -9.60 -7.72 4.41
C PHE A 97 -10.13 -8.44 5.66
N PHE A 98 -11.33 -9.00 5.62
CA PHE A 98 -11.88 -9.76 6.76
C PHE A 98 -11.05 -11.00 7.08
N ARG A 99 -10.57 -11.71 6.06
CA ARG A 99 -9.68 -12.87 6.22
C ARG A 99 -8.34 -12.46 6.86
N ARG A 100 -7.73 -11.37 6.38
CA ARG A 100 -6.48 -10.84 6.96
C ARG A 100 -6.66 -10.37 8.39
N MET A 101 -7.72 -9.60 8.68
CA MET A 101 -7.94 -9.04 10.01
C MET A 101 -8.14 -10.13 11.07
N ARG A 102 -8.87 -11.20 10.71
CA ARG A 102 -8.96 -12.40 11.57
C ARG A 102 -7.63 -13.10 11.74
N ASP A 103 -6.83 -13.20 10.68
CA ASP A 103 -5.49 -13.79 10.78
C ASP A 103 -4.57 -13.02 11.76
N VAL A 104 -4.73 -11.70 11.87
CA VAL A 104 -3.99 -10.92 12.88
C VAL A 104 -4.60 -11.05 14.29
N GLY A 105 -5.82 -11.58 14.40
CA GLY A 105 -6.50 -11.89 15.66
C GLY A 105 -7.74 -11.04 15.96
N PHE A 106 -8.31 -10.32 15.00
CA PHE A 106 -9.57 -9.58 15.20
C PHE A 106 -10.80 -10.50 15.09
N LYS A 107 -11.84 -10.19 15.86
CA LYS A 107 -13.16 -10.81 15.71
C LYS A 107 -13.91 -10.23 14.50
N THR A 108 -14.86 -10.99 13.95
CA THR A 108 -15.69 -10.54 12.81
C THR A 108 -16.59 -9.35 13.15
N THR A 109 -17.22 -9.34 14.33
CA THR A 109 -18.18 -8.30 14.74
C THR A 109 -17.64 -6.87 14.65
N PRO A 110 -16.48 -6.51 15.24
CA PRO A 110 -15.94 -5.16 15.11
C PRO A 110 -15.58 -4.79 13.66
N LEU A 111 -15.24 -5.76 12.81
CA LEU A 111 -14.97 -5.51 11.39
C LEU A 111 -16.24 -5.16 10.61
N VAL A 112 -17.36 -5.80 10.92
CA VAL A 112 -18.66 -5.46 10.33
C VAL A 112 -19.08 -4.05 10.73
N ILE A 113 -18.93 -3.70 12.02
CA ILE A 113 -19.21 -2.33 12.50
C ILE A 113 -18.33 -1.31 11.78
N TRP A 114 -17.03 -1.60 11.64
CA TRP A 114 -16.10 -0.74 10.92
C TRP A 114 -16.52 -0.49 9.47
N VAL A 115 -16.94 -1.55 8.77
CA VAL A 115 -17.45 -1.45 7.39
C VAL A 115 -18.67 -0.54 7.31
N VAL A 116 -19.64 -0.71 8.21
CA VAL A 116 -20.86 0.11 8.23
C VAL A 116 -20.53 1.58 8.48
N ILE A 117 -19.63 1.87 9.43
CA ILE A 117 -19.14 3.23 9.69
C ILE A 117 -18.44 3.81 8.45
N SER A 118 -17.63 3.00 7.78
CA SER A 118 -16.89 3.41 6.57
C SER A 118 -17.81 3.75 5.39
N LEU A 119 -18.97 3.10 5.28
CA LEU A 119 -20.00 3.39 4.28
C LEU A 119 -20.82 4.63 4.64
N ALA A 120 -21.12 4.83 5.92
CA ALA A 120 -21.93 5.95 6.41
C ALA A 120 -21.14 7.25 6.62
N LYS A 121 -19.81 7.24 6.43
CA LYS A 121 -18.92 8.35 6.82
C LYS A 121 -19.27 9.69 6.18
N GLU A 122 -19.77 9.69 4.94
CA GLU A 122 -20.09 10.91 4.20
C GLU A 122 -21.35 11.61 4.72
N ALA A 123 -22.19 10.91 5.50
CA ALA A 123 -23.42 11.48 6.05
C ALA A 123 -23.19 12.30 7.33
N ILE A 124 -22.01 12.20 7.96
CA ILE A 124 -21.72 12.80 9.26
C ILE A 124 -20.50 13.72 9.12
N PRO A 125 -20.61 15.02 9.42
CA PRO A 125 -19.47 15.94 9.41
C PRO A 125 -18.31 15.43 10.28
N PHE A 126 -17.07 15.64 9.83
CA PHE A 126 -15.82 15.21 10.49
C PHE A 126 -15.57 13.70 10.59
N LEU A 127 -16.58 12.84 10.42
CA LEU A 127 -16.40 11.40 10.39
C LEU A 127 -15.45 10.91 9.28
N PRO A 128 -15.42 11.50 8.06
CA PRO A 128 -14.46 11.12 7.03
C PRO A 128 -13.00 11.29 7.48
N VAL A 129 -12.70 12.32 8.27
CA VAL A 129 -11.35 12.58 8.81
C VAL A 129 -10.96 11.49 9.81
N LEU A 130 -11.85 11.17 10.75
CA LEU A 130 -11.63 10.09 11.72
C LEU A 130 -11.45 8.73 11.04
N VAL A 131 -12.30 8.44 10.04
CA VAL A 131 -12.20 7.21 9.25
C VAL A 131 -10.88 7.16 8.48
N GLY A 132 -10.42 8.30 7.94
CA GLY A 132 -9.10 8.42 7.31
C GLY A 132 -7.96 8.05 8.26
N ILE A 133 -7.97 8.58 9.48
CA ILE A 133 -6.96 8.27 10.51
C ILE A 133 -6.97 6.78 10.87
N ILE A 134 -8.15 6.20 11.07
CA ILE A 134 -8.28 4.77 11.38
C ILE A 134 -7.81 3.91 10.21
N ASN A 135 -8.12 4.28 8.96
CA ASN A 135 -7.63 3.57 7.77
C ASN A 135 -6.09 3.52 7.72
N LEU A 136 -5.41 4.62 8.05
CA LEU A 136 -3.94 4.62 8.16
C LEU A 136 -3.45 3.62 9.21
N TRP A 137 -4.18 3.50 10.32
CA TRP A 137 -3.87 2.52 11.37
C TRP A 137 -4.19 1.08 10.95
N LEU A 138 -5.23 0.87 10.13
CA LEU A 138 -5.55 -0.45 9.56
C LEU A 138 -4.46 -0.95 8.61
N ILE A 139 -3.80 -0.06 7.86
CA ILE A 139 -2.64 -0.44 7.04
C ILE A 139 -1.53 -1.06 7.90
N TYR A 140 -1.28 -0.51 9.09
CA TYR A 140 -0.36 -1.12 10.04
C TYR A 140 -0.84 -2.50 10.48
N ILE A 141 -2.11 -2.63 10.88
CA ILE A 141 -2.68 -3.89 11.37
C ILE A 141 -2.55 -5.00 10.31
N VAL A 142 -2.89 -4.73 9.05
CA VAL A 142 -2.82 -5.76 8.00
C VAL A 142 -1.36 -6.13 7.66
N SER A 143 -0.38 -5.32 8.06
CA SER A 143 1.05 -5.53 7.81
C SER A 143 1.79 -6.30 8.92
N VAL A 144 1.21 -6.43 10.11
CA VAL A 144 1.82 -7.20 11.21
C VAL A 144 1.62 -8.71 11.00
N PRO A 145 2.44 -9.58 11.64
CA PRO A 145 2.31 -11.04 11.55
C PRO A 145 0.99 -11.60 12.10
N ALA A 146 0.69 -12.85 11.75
CA ALA A 146 -0.46 -13.59 12.26
C ALA A 146 -0.48 -13.63 13.81
N GLY A 147 -1.67 -13.55 14.39
CA GLY A 147 -1.88 -13.62 15.84
C GLY A 147 -1.26 -12.50 16.66
N HIS A 148 -0.75 -11.42 16.04
CA HIS A 148 -0.06 -10.33 16.74
C HIS A 148 -0.91 -9.71 17.86
N PHE A 149 -2.23 -9.55 17.66
CA PHE A 149 -3.12 -8.93 18.65
C PHE A 149 -3.76 -9.91 19.64
N VAL A 150 -3.65 -11.21 19.41
CA VAL A 150 -4.17 -12.25 20.32
C VAL A 150 -3.50 -12.15 21.70
N LYS A 151 -2.21 -11.76 21.72
CA LYS A 151 -1.44 -11.53 22.96
C LYS A 151 -1.91 -10.32 23.77
N GLN A 152 -2.73 -9.44 23.19
CA GLN A 152 -3.24 -8.22 23.84
C GLN A 152 -4.64 -8.43 24.46
N TYR A 153 -5.08 -9.68 24.57
CA TYR A 153 -6.32 -10.09 25.21
C TYR A 153 -6.26 -9.88 26.73
N GLN A 154 -6.41 -8.64 27.19
CA GLN A 154 -6.26 -8.29 28.61
C GLN A 154 -7.52 -7.61 29.18
N ASN A 155 -8.04 -6.56 28.54
CA ASN A 155 -9.14 -5.73 29.08
C ASN A 155 -10.45 -5.90 28.30
N GLY A 156 -11.59 -5.52 28.90
CA GLY A 156 -12.93 -5.71 28.31
C GLY A 156 -13.12 -5.20 26.87
N PHE A 157 -12.60 -4.02 26.55
CA PHE A 157 -12.62 -3.49 25.17
C PHE A 157 -11.76 -4.33 24.21
N MET A 158 -10.57 -4.78 24.65
CA MET A 158 -9.72 -5.67 23.85
C MET A 158 -10.37 -7.05 23.66
N LYS A 159 -11.13 -7.55 24.64
CA LYS A 159 -11.92 -8.80 24.51
C LYS A 159 -13.03 -8.69 23.47
N PHE A 160 -13.57 -7.49 23.25
CA PHE A 160 -14.52 -7.23 22.16
C PHE A 160 -13.83 -7.22 20.79
N LEU A 161 -12.64 -6.64 20.70
CA LEU A 161 -11.90 -6.51 19.45
C LEU A 161 -11.23 -7.81 18.98
N PHE A 162 -10.63 -8.57 19.91
CA PHE A 162 -9.71 -9.65 19.58
C PHE A 162 -10.23 -11.04 19.97
N GLU A 163 -9.81 -12.05 19.21
CA GLU A 163 -10.03 -13.46 19.50
C GLU A 163 -9.22 -13.88 20.74
N SER A 164 -9.78 -14.81 21.51
CA SER A 164 -9.10 -15.38 22.67
C SER A 164 -7.94 -16.27 22.24
N PRO A 165 -6.82 -16.29 23.00
CA PRO A 165 -5.69 -17.17 22.70
C PRO A 165 -6.05 -18.65 22.56
N GLU A 166 -7.00 -19.12 23.38
CA GLU A 166 -7.44 -20.52 23.42
C GLU A 166 -8.19 -20.97 22.17
N THR A 167 -8.81 -20.05 21.44
CA THR A 167 -9.61 -20.35 20.24
C THR A 167 -8.90 -19.97 18.95
N PHE A 168 -7.69 -19.43 19.04
CA PHE A 168 -6.94 -18.93 17.89
C PHE A 168 -5.98 -19.99 17.35
N GLU A 169 -6.29 -20.57 16.19
CA GLU A 169 -5.33 -21.41 15.47
C GLU A 169 -4.24 -20.54 14.81
N PHE A 170 -2.96 -20.88 14.93
CA PHE A 170 -1.89 -20.18 14.22
C PHE A 170 -1.73 -20.73 12.81
N HIS A 171 -1.86 -19.85 11.80
CA HIS A 171 -1.41 -20.12 10.44
C HIS A 171 -0.28 -19.13 10.17
N ASP A 172 0.92 -19.44 10.66
CA ASP A 172 2.06 -18.52 10.56
C ASP A 172 2.73 -18.63 9.19
N ASP A 173 3.07 -17.48 8.61
CA ASP A 173 3.78 -17.36 7.34
C ASP A 173 5.31 -17.51 7.53
N LEU A 174 5.78 -17.50 8.79
CA LEU A 174 7.16 -17.15 9.15
C LEU A 174 7.91 -18.20 9.99
N GLN A 175 7.34 -19.37 10.31
CA GLN A 175 8.02 -20.37 11.14
C GLN A 175 8.04 -21.74 10.48
N VAL A 176 9.24 -22.18 10.08
CA VAL A 176 9.58 -23.59 9.93
C VAL A 176 10.64 -23.87 10.99
N ILE A 177 10.39 -24.81 11.89
CA ILE A 177 11.40 -25.30 12.83
C ILE A 177 12.18 -26.37 12.07
N GLU A 178 13.43 -26.07 11.67
CA GLU A 178 14.36 -27.11 11.20
C GLU A 178 15.22 -27.53 12.39
N PHE A 179 15.25 -28.85 12.65
CA PHE A 179 16.14 -29.44 13.64
C PHE A 179 17.45 -29.82 12.95
N GLU A 180 18.57 -29.27 13.40
CA GLU A 180 19.87 -29.79 13.02
C GLU A 180 20.08 -31.20 13.62
N PRO A 181 20.95 -32.05 13.03
CA PRO A 181 21.20 -33.42 13.52
C PRO A 181 21.73 -33.51 14.96
N ASP A 182 22.18 -32.39 15.52
CA ASP A 182 22.70 -32.21 16.88
C ASP A 182 21.66 -31.68 17.88
N GLY A 183 20.42 -31.41 17.43
CA GLY A 183 19.31 -31.02 18.28
C GLY A 183 19.27 -29.54 18.67
N THR A 184 20.09 -28.67 18.06
CA THR A 184 19.93 -27.22 18.20
C THR A 184 18.78 -26.70 17.33
N GLU A 185 17.87 -25.94 17.93
CA GLU A 185 16.79 -25.25 17.21
C GLU A 185 17.39 -24.07 16.43
N GLU A 186 17.59 -24.22 15.12
CA GLU A 186 17.74 -23.05 14.26
C GLU A 186 16.34 -22.61 13.80
N THR A 187 15.83 -21.54 14.40
CA THR A 187 14.61 -20.89 13.90
C THR A 187 14.92 -20.19 12.58
N VAL A 188 14.97 -20.95 11.48
CA VAL A 188 15.05 -20.40 10.13
C VAL A 188 13.69 -19.77 9.83
N VAL A 189 13.57 -18.48 10.16
CA VAL A 189 12.39 -17.66 9.85
C VAL A 189 12.32 -17.46 8.33
N LYS A 190 11.76 -18.44 7.62
CA LYS A 190 11.54 -18.42 6.18
C LYS A 190 10.72 -17.17 5.83
N GLY A 191 11.19 -16.35 4.87
CA GLY A 191 10.47 -15.16 4.39
C GLY A 191 10.91 -13.79 4.95
N ARG A 192 11.88 -13.72 5.89
CA ARG A 192 12.56 -12.46 6.23
C ARG A 192 13.85 -12.32 5.42
N ILE A 193 13.92 -11.27 4.60
CA ILE A 193 15.17 -10.91 3.91
C ILE A 193 16.11 -10.27 4.92
N MET A 194 17.28 -10.85 5.14
CA MET A 194 18.29 -10.33 6.06
C MET A 194 19.56 -10.04 5.27
N GLU A 195 19.68 -8.82 4.74
CA GLU A 195 20.92 -8.39 4.13
C GLU A 195 21.95 -8.08 5.24
N ARG A 196 23.10 -8.78 5.24
CA ARG A 196 24.24 -8.50 6.12
C ARG A 196 25.50 -8.24 5.29
N GLY A 197 26.26 -7.20 5.61
CA GLY A 197 27.55 -6.90 4.97
C GLY A 197 27.45 -6.27 3.58
N LYS A 198 28.42 -6.58 2.69
CA LYS A 198 28.51 -6.00 1.34
C LYS A 198 27.57 -6.74 0.38
N VAL A 199 26.48 -6.09 -0.02
CA VAL A 199 25.48 -6.67 -0.95
C VAL A 199 25.84 -6.36 -2.40
N SER A 200 25.82 -7.39 -3.26
CA SER A 200 26.00 -7.24 -4.71
C SER A 200 24.76 -6.62 -5.36
N PHE A 201 24.91 -5.98 -6.53
CA PHE A 201 23.76 -5.37 -7.22
C PHE A 201 22.68 -6.41 -7.59
N LYS A 202 23.11 -7.56 -8.12
CA LYS A 202 22.22 -8.65 -8.52
C LYS A 202 21.41 -9.18 -7.33
N GLN A 203 22.04 -9.32 -6.17
CA GLN A 203 21.35 -9.75 -4.95
C GLN A 203 20.36 -8.69 -4.47
N ALA A 204 20.75 -7.42 -4.40
CA ALA A 204 19.85 -6.34 -4.01
C ALA A 204 18.62 -6.25 -4.92
N PHE A 205 18.81 -6.41 -6.23
CA PHE A 205 17.70 -6.41 -7.19
C PHE A 205 16.77 -7.61 -7.00
N HIS A 206 17.32 -8.81 -6.82
CA HIS A 206 16.53 -10.00 -6.49
C HIS A 206 15.71 -9.80 -5.21
N ASP A 207 16.35 -9.29 -4.15
CA ASP A 207 15.73 -9.06 -2.83
C ASP A 207 14.70 -7.92 -2.84
N TYR A 208 14.80 -7.02 -3.80
CA TYR A 208 13.81 -5.97 -4.04
C TYR A 208 12.48 -6.56 -4.56
N PHE A 209 12.55 -7.42 -5.59
CA PHE A 209 11.34 -8.03 -6.17
C PHE A 209 10.80 -9.19 -5.34
N HIS A 210 11.67 -10.08 -4.85
CA HIS A 210 11.27 -11.18 -3.97
C HIS A 210 10.71 -10.66 -2.64
N GLY A 211 11.22 -9.51 -2.17
CA GLY A 211 10.79 -8.86 -0.95
C GLY A 211 9.74 -7.78 -1.12
N MET A 212 9.12 -7.67 -2.29
CA MET A 212 8.24 -6.55 -2.64
C MET A 212 7.08 -6.35 -1.66
N LEU A 213 6.62 -7.43 -1.03
CA LEU A 213 5.54 -7.42 -0.03
C LEU A 213 5.96 -7.96 1.35
N SER A 214 7.26 -8.19 1.55
CA SER A 214 7.79 -8.60 2.85
C SER A 214 8.17 -7.36 3.66
N PHE A 215 7.30 -7.00 4.60
CA PHE A 215 7.57 -5.98 5.61
C PHE A 215 8.44 -6.50 6.76
N GLY A 216 8.87 -7.77 6.72
CA GLY A 216 9.80 -8.41 7.64
C GLY A 216 11.26 -8.31 7.17
N GLY A 217 12.24 -8.50 8.07
CA GLY A 217 13.67 -8.53 7.72
C GLY A 217 14.42 -7.18 7.76
N ARG A 218 15.62 -7.11 7.18
CA ARG A 218 16.49 -5.93 7.18
C ARG A 218 17.15 -5.76 5.82
N SER A 219 17.33 -4.50 5.41
CA SER A 219 18.03 -4.14 4.18
C SER A 219 19.17 -3.19 4.51
N THR A 220 20.34 -3.46 3.94
CA THR A 220 21.54 -2.66 4.13
C THR A 220 21.38 -1.31 3.42
N ARG A 221 22.12 -0.29 3.87
CA ARG A 221 22.14 1.01 3.20
C ARG A 221 22.53 0.88 1.73
N ALA A 222 23.55 0.07 1.43
CA ALA A 222 24.03 -0.15 0.07
C ALA A 222 23.00 -0.91 -0.79
N GLY A 223 22.34 -1.94 -0.24
CA GLY A 223 21.28 -2.67 -0.94
C GLY A 223 20.08 -1.78 -1.28
N PHE A 224 19.60 -1.01 -0.30
CA PHE A 224 18.51 -0.05 -0.50
C PHE A 224 18.82 0.95 -1.62
N TRP A 225 19.91 1.72 -1.50
CA TRP A 225 20.20 2.81 -2.44
C TRP A 225 20.54 2.30 -3.86
N LYS A 226 21.16 1.12 -3.99
CA LYS A 226 21.46 0.54 -5.30
C LYS A 226 20.22 0.32 -6.15
N VAL A 227 19.11 -0.09 -5.55
CA VAL A 227 17.89 -0.43 -6.30
C VAL A 227 16.85 0.69 -6.24
N ALA A 228 16.64 1.28 -5.06
CA ALA A 228 15.65 2.34 -4.86
C ALA A 228 15.97 3.57 -5.73
N LEU A 229 17.24 3.98 -5.82
CA LEU A 229 17.63 5.15 -6.60
C LEU A 229 17.39 4.92 -8.10
N ILE A 230 17.80 3.75 -8.62
CA ILE A 230 17.61 3.43 -10.05
C ILE A 230 16.12 3.44 -10.41
N ILE A 231 15.30 2.76 -9.61
CA ILE A 231 13.85 2.68 -9.87
C ILE A 231 13.20 4.05 -9.75
N GLN A 232 13.55 4.84 -8.73
CA GLN A 232 13.02 6.20 -8.56
C GLN A 232 13.45 7.13 -9.70
N VAL A 233 14.70 7.06 -10.16
CA VAL A 233 15.18 7.84 -11.31
C VAL A 233 14.47 7.42 -12.59
N LEU A 234 14.29 6.12 -12.84
CA LEU A 234 13.53 5.64 -14.00
C LEU A 234 12.08 6.13 -13.96
N MET A 235 11.43 6.04 -12.80
CA MET A 235 10.07 6.57 -12.62
C MET A 235 10.02 8.09 -12.83
N MET A 236 11.01 8.83 -12.32
CA MET A 236 11.08 10.28 -12.47
C MET A 236 11.25 10.68 -13.93
N ILE A 237 12.19 10.07 -14.66
CA ILE A 237 12.39 10.31 -16.10
C ILE A 237 11.08 10.06 -16.86
N PHE A 238 10.41 8.97 -16.54
CA PHE A 238 9.16 8.59 -17.20
C PHE A 238 8.04 9.61 -16.92
N TRP A 239 7.85 10.01 -15.66
CA TRP A 239 6.83 11.00 -15.28
C TRP A 239 7.14 12.40 -15.81
N THR A 240 8.40 12.84 -15.78
CA THR A 240 8.82 14.13 -16.35
C THR A 240 8.61 14.16 -17.86
N GLY A 241 8.97 13.09 -18.57
CA GLY A 241 8.72 12.98 -20.02
C GLY A 241 7.23 13.02 -20.34
N PHE A 242 6.41 12.28 -19.59
CA PHE A 242 4.96 12.27 -19.73
C PHE A 242 4.34 13.64 -19.46
N LEU A 243 4.67 14.29 -18.33
CA LEU A 243 4.17 15.62 -17.99
C LEU A 243 4.62 16.68 -19.00
N GLY A 244 5.88 16.61 -19.45
CA GLY A 244 6.40 17.47 -20.51
C GLY A 244 5.59 17.33 -21.80
N TYR A 245 5.28 16.10 -22.22
CA TYR A 245 4.42 15.85 -23.38
C TYR A 245 3.02 16.46 -23.19
N VAL A 246 2.39 16.26 -22.03
CA VAL A 246 1.05 16.82 -21.73
C VAL A 246 1.07 18.35 -21.79
N ILE A 247 2.06 18.98 -21.17
CA ILE A 247 2.21 20.43 -21.16
C ILE A 247 2.39 20.97 -22.58
N ILE A 248 3.30 20.39 -23.37
CA ILE A 248 3.53 20.80 -24.77
C ILE A 248 2.24 20.70 -25.58
N ARG A 249 1.46 19.63 -25.41
CA ARG A 249 0.19 19.44 -26.13
C ARG A 249 -0.87 20.46 -25.72
N LEU A 250 -0.99 20.76 -24.43
CA LEU A 250 -1.91 21.78 -23.93
C LEU A 250 -1.55 23.19 -24.44
N TYR A 251 -0.26 23.52 -24.53
CA TYR A 251 0.19 24.79 -25.11
C TYR A 251 -0.01 24.86 -26.64
N SER A 252 0.15 23.74 -27.34
CA SER A 252 0.07 23.71 -28.82
C SER A 252 -1.36 23.77 -29.35
N TYR A 253 -2.36 23.41 -28.53
CA TYR A 253 -3.76 23.37 -28.94
C TYR A 253 -4.67 24.09 -27.92
N PRO A 254 -4.71 25.44 -27.94
CA PRO A 254 -5.47 26.23 -26.98
C PRO A 254 -7.00 26.18 -27.17
N ALA A 255 -7.49 25.52 -28.23
CA ALA A 255 -8.93 25.36 -28.46
C ALA A 255 -9.54 24.45 -27.38
N GLU A 256 -10.70 24.85 -26.83
CA GLU A 256 -11.36 24.17 -25.70
C GLU A 256 -11.62 22.67 -25.97
N GLU A 257 -12.03 22.32 -27.19
CA GLU A 257 -12.27 20.91 -27.59
C GLU A 257 -10.98 20.09 -27.65
N ALA A 258 -9.88 20.69 -28.11
CA ALA A 258 -8.57 20.04 -28.16
C ALA A 258 -7.96 19.90 -26.76
N ALA A 259 -8.27 20.82 -25.85
CA ALA A 259 -7.88 20.76 -24.45
C ALA A 259 -8.56 19.58 -23.73
N LEU A 260 -9.87 19.36 -23.93
CA LEU A 260 -10.59 18.22 -23.35
C LEU A 260 -10.05 16.88 -23.86
N LEU A 261 -9.82 16.74 -25.18
CA LEU A 261 -9.22 15.55 -25.77
C LEU A 261 -7.82 15.26 -25.21
N THR A 262 -6.99 16.30 -25.13
CA THR A 262 -5.62 16.21 -24.59
C THR A 262 -5.67 15.81 -23.12
N PHE A 263 -6.57 16.39 -22.34
CA PHE A 263 -6.77 16.07 -20.93
C PHE A 263 -7.23 14.63 -20.73
N MET A 264 -8.24 14.16 -21.45
CA MET A 264 -8.72 12.77 -21.34
C MET A 264 -7.62 11.78 -21.73
N THR A 265 -6.94 12.02 -22.85
CA THR A 265 -5.85 11.13 -23.30
C THR A 265 -4.71 11.11 -22.28
N ALA A 266 -4.31 12.28 -21.76
CA ALA A 266 -3.30 12.39 -20.72
C ALA A 266 -3.73 11.65 -19.44
N LEU A 267 -4.92 11.94 -18.92
CA LEU A 267 -5.43 11.32 -17.70
C LEU A 267 -5.47 9.78 -17.85
N GLY A 268 -6.01 9.28 -18.96
CA GLY A 268 -6.12 7.85 -19.20
C GLY A 268 -4.75 7.17 -19.34
N VAL A 269 -3.83 7.75 -20.10
CA VAL A 269 -2.46 7.24 -20.21
C VAL A 269 -1.74 7.30 -18.86
N GLY A 270 -1.89 8.38 -18.11
CA GLY A 270 -1.35 8.54 -16.75
C GLY A 270 -1.85 7.47 -15.78
N MET A 271 -3.13 7.08 -15.86
CA MET A 271 -3.69 5.98 -15.06
C MET A 271 -3.13 4.61 -15.45
N ILE A 272 -2.91 4.35 -16.75
CA ILE A 272 -2.26 3.13 -17.23
C ILE A 272 -0.80 3.06 -16.75
N ILE A 273 -0.09 4.19 -16.84
CA ILE A 273 1.27 4.31 -16.34
C ILE A 273 1.29 4.01 -14.84
N PHE A 274 0.40 4.67 -14.08
CA PHE A 274 0.29 4.45 -12.65
C PHE A 274 0.04 2.97 -12.31
N SER A 275 -0.85 2.29 -13.02
CA SER A 275 -1.14 0.88 -12.77
C SER A 275 0.06 -0.04 -13.04
N VAL A 276 0.82 0.24 -14.09
CA VAL A 276 2.06 -0.50 -14.42
C VAL A 276 3.16 -0.25 -13.38
N PHE A 277 3.26 0.98 -12.85
CA PHE A 277 4.29 1.35 -11.89
C PHE A 277 3.91 1.10 -10.42
N ALA A 278 2.64 0.85 -10.10
CA ALA A 278 2.18 0.59 -8.74
C ALA A 278 2.96 -0.53 -8.01
N PRO A 279 3.29 -1.68 -8.64
CA PRO A 279 4.12 -2.71 -8.01
C PRO A 279 5.51 -2.21 -7.60
N PHE A 280 6.14 -1.36 -8.41
CA PHE A 280 7.45 -0.77 -8.09
C PHE A 280 7.35 0.19 -6.91
N GLY A 281 6.27 0.99 -6.84
CA GLY A 281 5.98 1.85 -5.70
C GLY A 281 5.84 1.03 -4.39
N PHE A 282 5.09 -0.07 -4.44
CA PHE A 282 4.93 -0.99 -3.31
C PHE A 282 6.24 -1.65 -2.89
N ALA A 283 7.05 -2.10 -3.85
CA ALA A 283 8.36 -2.68 -3.58
C ALA A 283 9.28 -1.67 -2.88
N ASN A 284 9.31 -0.43 -3.38
CA ASN A 284 10.08 0.66 -2.79
C ASN A 284 9.63 0.92 -1.34
N TRP A 285 8.32 0.91 -1.09
CA TRP A 285 7.75 1.06 0.24
C TRP A 285 8.16 -0.08 1.19
N ALA A 286 8.11 -1.33 0.74
CA ALA A 286 8.53 -2.48 1.55
C ALA A 286 10.03 -2.45 1.89
N VAL A 287 10.90 -2.10 0.94
CA VAL A 287 12.34 -1.97 1.21
C VAL A 287 12.61 -0.78 2.14
N MET A 288 11.88 0.34 1.97
CA MET A 288 11.96 1.49 2.88
C MET A 288 11.63 1.07 4.33
N ILE A 289 10.57 0.29 4.55
CA ILE A 289 10.23 -0.25 5.88
C ILE A 289 11.37 -1.11 6.45
N ARG A 290 11.95 -2.00 5.64
CA ARG A 290 13.09 -2.83 6.05
C ARG A 290 14.31 -1.99 6.41
N ARG A 291 14.57 -0.91 5.67
CA ARG A 291 15.67 0.03 5.94
C ARG A 291 15.43 0.81 7.23
N LEU A 292 14.24 1.37 7.41
CA LEU A 292 13.90 2.11 8.64
C LEU A 292 14.00 1.20 9.88
N ARG A 293 13.65 -0.08 9.75
CA ARG A 293 13.85 -1.06 10.83
C ARG A 293 15.32 -1.32 11.09
N ASP A 294 16.13 -1.41 10.03
CA ASP A 294 17.58 -1.56 10.15
C ASP A 294 18.26 -0.36 10.86
N VAL A 295 17.66 0.82 10.83
CA VAL A 295 18.15 1.99 11.59
C VAL A 295 17.74 1.92 13.07
N GLY A 296 16.79 1.06 13.44
CA GLY A 296 16.35 0.86 14.82
C GLY A 296 14.91 1.29 15.09
N LEU A 297 14.09 1.61 14.08
CA LEU A 297 12.68 1.94 14.29
C LEU A 297 11.80 0.69 14.34
N LYS A 298 10.86 0.65 15.28
CA LYS A 298 9.79 -0.36 15.27
C LYS A 298 8.75 -0.06 14.19
N LEU A 299 8.15 -1.10 13.61
CA LEU A 299 7.12 -0.96 12.56
C LEU A 299 5.98 -0.04 13.00
N LYS A 300 5.47 -0.22 14.23
CA LYS A 300 4.43 0.63 14.83
C LYS A 300 4.81 2.12 14.84
N THR A 301 6.07 2.43 15.14
CA THR A 301 6.59 3.80 15.19
C THR A 301 6.58 4.45 13.82
N MET A 302 6.96 3.71 12.78
CA MET A 302 6.96 4.21 11.40
C MET A 302 5.54 4.62 10.98
N PHE A 303 4.54 3.77 11.24
CA PHE A 303 3.15 4.05 10.91
C PHE A 303 2.56 5.20 11.73
N ILE A 304 2.94 5.34 13.01
CA ILE A 304 2.58 6.53 13.81
C ILE A 304 3.19 7.78 13.17
N GLY A 305 4.46 7.74 12.79
CA GLY A 305 5.15 8.84 12.11
C GLY A 305 4.45 9.23 10.80
N TRP A 306 4.14 8.27 9.93
CA TRP A 306 3.41 8.54 8.70
C TRP A 306 1.98 9.03 8.93
N GLY A 307 1.29 8.52 9.97
CA GLY A 307 -0.02 9.02 10.35
C GLY A 307 0.02 10.49 10.78
N LEU A 308 1.01 10.86 11.59
CA LEU A 308 1.24 12.25 12.00
C LEU A 308 1.60 13.14 10.80
N MET A 309 2.45 12.66 9.89
CA MET A 309 2.80 13.37 8.66
C MET A 309 1.58 13.58 7.76
N ALA A 310 0.71 12.58 7.59
CA ALA A 310 -0.51 12.72 6.81
C ALA A 310 -1.44 13.81 7.38
N VAL A 311 -1.63 13.85 8.70
CA VAL A 311 -2.41 14.89 9.38
C VAL A 311 -1.77 16.27 9.19
N LEU A 312 -0.45 16.36 9.37
CA LEU A 312 0.31 17.60 9.16
C LEU A 312 0.16 18.10 7.71
N ASN A 313 0.28 17.21 6.73
CA ASN A 313 0.15 17.52 5.30
C ASN A 313 -1.26 18.05 4.96
N ILE A 314 -2.32 17.54 5.61
CA ILE A 314 -3.68 18.07 5.45
C ILE A 314 -3.80 19.48 6.04
N ILE A 315 -3.29 19.70 7.25
CA ILE A 315 -3.32 21.01 7.91
C ILE A 315 -2.59 22.05 7.05
N ILE A 316 -1.40 21.70 6.57
CA ILE A 316 -0.60 22.55 5.70
C ILE A 316 -1.35 22.92 4.42
N LEU A 317 -1.98 21.94 3.77
CA LEU A 317 -2.77 22.17 2.57
C LEU A 317 -3.90 23.18 2.82
N ILE A 318 -4.61 23.05 3.94
CA ILE A 318 -5.68 23.98 4.33
C ILE A 318 -5.12 25.38 4.58
N VAL A 319 -4.01 25.49 5.30
CA VAL A 319 -3.35 26.78 5.59
C VAL A 319 -2.90 27.48 4.30
N PHE A 320 -2.26 26.75 3.39
CA PHE A 320 -1.85 27.31 2.10
C PHE A 320 -3.04 27.68 1.22
N ALA A 321 -4.08 26.86 1.17
CA ALA A 321 -5.32 27.17 0.45
C ALA A 321 -6.01 28.43 0.99
N ALA A 322 -5.99 28.64 2.31
CA ALA A 322 -6.51 29.85 2.93
C ALA A 322 -5.64 31.08 2.65
N GLY A 323 -4.32 30.93 2.65
CA GLY A 323 -3.38 32.05 2.47
C GLY A 323 -3.18 32.51 1.03
N TYR A 324 -3.15 31.59 0.06
CA TYR A 324 -2.83 31.87 -1.34
C TYR A 324 -4.03 31.67 -2.29
N GLY A 325 -5.21 31.37 -1.74
CA GLY A 325 -6.36 30.92 -2.51
C GLY A 325 -6.25 29.43 -2.88
N PHE A 326 -7.38 28.81 -3.21
CA PHE A 326 -7.49 27.35 -3.35
C PHE A 326 -6.45 26.78 -4.34
N THR A 327 -6.40 27.26 -5.58
CA THR A 327 -5.53 26.68 -6.62
C THR A 327 -4.04 26.83 -6.30
N LEU A 328 -3.57 28.05 -6.00
CA LEU A 328 -2.16 28.30 -5.69
C LEU A 328 -1.75 27.65 -4.35
N GLY A 329 -2.65 27.68 -3.37
CA GLY A 329 -2.44 27.03 -2.08
C GLY A 329 -2.32 25.51 -2.19
N MET A 330 -3.11 24.87 -3.05
CA MET A 330 -2.98 23.43 -3.34
C MET A 330 -1.61 23.10 -3.96
N ILE A 331 -1.12 23.94 -4.88
CA ILE A 331 0.22 23.77 -5.49
C ILE A 331 1.31 23.90 -4.42
N TRP A 332 1.30 25.00 -3.65
CA TRP A 332 2.30 25.24 -2.61
C TRP A 332 2.27 24.19 -1.50
N GLY A 333 1.07 23.78 -1.07
CA GLY A 333 0.91 22.69 -0.11
C GLY A 333 1.45 21.36 -0.65
N THR A 334 1.25 21.07 -1.93
CA THR A 334 1.81 19.86 -2.55
C THR A 334 3.33 19.91 -2.62
N ILE A 335 3.91 21.04 -3.04
CA ILE A 335 5.38 21.24 -3.09
C ILE A 335 5.98 21.06 -1.69
N TRP A 336 5.35 21.65 -0.67
CA TRP A 336 5.77 21.50 0.71
C TRP A 336 5.74 20.03 1.15
N ASN A 337 4.61 19.35 0.95
CA ASN A 337 4.43 17.94 1.35
C ASN A 337 5.50 17.05 0.70
N VAL A 338 5.72 17.20 -0.62
CA VAL A 338 6.76 16.44 -1.33
C VAL A 338 8.15 16.78 -0.80
N GLY A 339 8.45 18.07 -0.59
CA GLY A 339 9.75 18.52 -0.12
C GLY A 339 10.10 17.99 1.28
N ILE A 340 9.18 18.16 2.24
CA ILE A 340 9.42 17.76 3.64
C ILE A 340 9.44 16.25 3.79
N ASP A 341 8.53 15.52 3.12
CA ASP A 341 8.50 14.06 3.16
C ASP A 341 9.79 13.48 2.58
N LEU A 342 10.28 14.04 1.46
CA LEU A 342 11.52 13.62 0.83
C LEU A 342 12.73 13.90 1.71
N VAL A 343 12.82 15.07 2.34
CA VAL A 343 13.91 15.41 3.27
C VAL A 343 13.92 14.45 4.46
N ILE A 344 12.76 14.26 5.11
CA ILE A 344 12.64 13.37 6.27
C ILE A 344 13.03 11.93 5.88
N GLN A 345 12.51 11.44 4.75
CA GLN A 345 12.85 10.10 4.26
C GLN A 345 14.35 9.98 3.97
N ILE A 346 14.97 10.93 3.28
CA ILE A 346 16.41 10.88 2.98
C ILE A 346 17.24 10.86 4.27
N VAL A 347 16.89 11.70 5.25
CA VAL A 347 17.59 11.74 6.54
C VAL A 347 17.55 10.37 7.20
N PHE A 348 16.37 9.77 7.35
CA PHE A 348 16.24 8.47 8.00
C PHE A 348 16.88 7.33 7.19
N LEU A 349 16.80 7.37 5.86
CA LEU A 349 17.34 6.31 5.00
C LEU A 349 18.87 6.36 4.87
N CYS A 350 19.49 7.50 5.16
CA CYS A 350 20.94 7.67 5.17
C CYS A 350 21.61 7.31 6.49
N LEU A 351 20.85 7.18 7.59
CA LEU A 351 21.41 6.84 8.90
C LEU A 351 22.09 5.46 8.91
N PRO A 352 23.14 5.26 9.72
CA PRO A 352 23.77 3.95 9.93
C PRO A 352 22.81 2.91 10.52
N THR A 353 23.12 1.64 10.32
CA THR A 353 22.44 0.51 10.97
C THR A 353 22.50 0.66 12.49
N GLY A 354 21.37 0.48 13.17
CA GLY A 354 21.25 0.62 14.61
C GLY A 354 21.45 2.03 15.17
N ALA A 355 21.54 3.07 14.33
CA ALA A 355 21.83 4.44 14.79
C ALA A 355 20.79 4.98 15.79
N MET A 356 19.54 4.53 15.70
CA MET A 356 18.45 4.88 16.62
C MET A 356 18.08 3.75 17.58
N ALA A 357 18.78 2.61 17.53
CA ALA A 357 18.51 1.52 18.46
C ALA A 357 18.94 1.90 19.88
N THR A 358 18.17 1.46 20.87
CA THR A 358 18.39 1.82 22.28
C THR A 358 18.89 0.63 23.08
N GLN A 359 19.67 0.87 24.14
CA GLN A 359 20.05 -0.19 25.08
C GLN A 359 18.90 -0.63 26.00
N LYS A 360 17.81 0.14 26.05
CA LYS A 360 16.63 -0.16 26.87
C LYS A 360 15.78 -1.24 26.19
N GLU A 361 15.61 -2.39 26.85
CA GLU A 361 14.78 -3.50 26.36
C GLU A 361 13.35 -3.08 26.01
N ASP A 362 12.74 -2.24 26.86
CA ASP A 362 11.32 -1.85 26.75
C ASP A 362 11.08 -0.50 26.06
N SER A 363 11.95 -0.10 25.13
CA SER A 363 11.67 1.12 24.35
C SER A 363 10.37 0.97 23.54
N ARG A 364 9.42 1.87 23.73
CA ARG A 364 8.14 1.87 22.98
C ARG A 364 8.34 2.15 21.49
N PHE A 365 9.39 2.89 21.14
CA PHE A 365 9.57 3.44 19.79
C PHE A 365 10.72 2.80 19.01
N PHE A 366 11.76 2.35 19.70
CA PHE A 366 13.01 1.90 19.09
C PHE A 366 13.29 0.42 19.40
N GLU A 367 14.01 -0.24 18.50
CA GLU A 367 14.51 -1.60 18.70
C GLU A 367 15.68 -1.64 19.71
N ASN A 368 15.88 -2.80 20.33
CA ASN A 368 17.02 -3.02 21.22
C ASN A 368 18.31 -3.14 20.39
N LYS A 369 19.40 -2.49 20.85
CA LYS A 369 20.73 -2.62 20.26
C LYS A 369 21.22 -4.06 20.15
N SER A 370 20.81 -4.97 21.05
CA SER A 370 21.19 -6.39 20.99
C SER A 370 20.74 -7.12 19.72
N LEU A 371 19.80 -6.54 18.97
CA LEU A 371 19.32 -7.11 17.72
C LEU A 371 20.19 -6.75 16.52
N PHE A 372 21.16 -5.84 16.64
CA PHE A 372 22.02 -5.33 15.56
C PHE A 372 23.46 -5.77 15.77
#